data_AF-A0A7S1MY05-F1
#
_entry.id   AF-A0A7S1MY05-F1
#
_cell.length_a   1.000
_cell.length_b   1.000
_cell.length_c   1.000
_cell.angle_alpha   90.00
_cell.angle_beta   90.00
_cell.angle_gamma   90.00
#
_symmetry.space_group_name_H-M   'P 1'
#
loop_
_entity.id
_entity.type
_entity.pdbx_description
1 polymer ?
#
loop_
_entity_poly.entity_id
_entity_poly.type
_entity_poly.pdbx_seq_one_letter_code
_entity_poly.pdbx_strand_id
1 'polypeptide(L)'
;KADWEAEIGERGGRIAVTDAKGRGKWLHVATGDALTPAEVVTGVRAPGGTPVRYHSFPTPPNGILTTETIDETLAILNTLDPQDPIIISTDLGDAAPSAMFGVIACMAVRVRAAGGKLPQDVLPKEPLPIVAKFAPPRELLEDVHEVASIINALGEEIGPQAKLLLDDTMDSAARNRFRNLRTGYLEEVKSGQDKVSRITLVQYLQLLTVAAILISPEEEKDQPHQAFADLMRGGV
;
A
#
# COMPACT_ATOMS: atom_id res chain seq x y z
N LYS A 1 -50.50 14.01 8.84
CA LYS A 1 -49.03 14.06 9.06
C LYS A 1 -48.72 12.84 9.89
N ALA A 2 -47.98 11.90 9.32
CA ALA A 2 -48.00 10.52 9.77
C ALA A 2 -46.98 10.28 10.90
N ASP A 3 -47.43 9.53 11.91
CA ASP A 3 -46.78 9.14 13.17
C ASP A 3 -45.51 8.29 13.03
N TRP A 4 -44.84 8.28 11.87
CA TRP A 4 -43.63 7.47 11.67
C TRP A 4 -42.35 8.18 12.12
N GLU A 5 -42.36 9.50 12.33
CA GLU A 5 -41.19 10.24 12.85
C GLU A 5 -40.98 10.00 14.36
N ALA A 6 -42.04 9.65 15.10
CA ALA A 6 -41.97 9.39 16.54
C ALA A 6 -41.46 7.98 16.88
N GLU A 7 -41.60 7.01 15.97
CA GLU A 7 -41.13 5.62 16.14
C GLU A 7 -39.63 5.46 15.83
N ILE A 8 -39.02 6.46 15.18
CA ILE A 8 -37.58 6.50 14.82
C ILE A 8 -36.68 6.74 16.06
N GLY A 9 -37.25 7.10 17.21
CA GLY A 9 -36.54 7.43 18.43
C GLY A 9 -35.91 6.25 19.19
N GLU A 10 -36.25 4.99 18.88
CA GLU A 10 -35.88 3.84 19.72
C GLU A 10 -34.85 2.87 19.13
N ARG A 11 -33.76 3.39 18.53
CA ARG A 11 -32.47 2.70 18.21
C ARG A 11 -32.33 2.22 16.75
N GLY A 12 -31.84 3.10 15.86
CA GLY A 12 -31.60 2.75 14.45
C GLY A 12 -30.54 3.61 13.74
N GLY A 13 -29.84 3.01 12.77
CA GLY A 13 -28.85 3.66 11.89
C GLY A 13 -29.47 4.09 10.56
N ARG A 14 -28.69 4.77 9.70
CA ARG A 14 -29.13 5.24 8.37
C ARG A 14 -28.13 4.84 7.29
N ILE A 15 -28.62 4.26 6.18
CA ILE A 15 -27.81 3.97 4.99
C ILE A 15 -28.25 4.89 3.85
N ALA A 16 -27.28 5.50 3.16
CA ALA A 16 -27.53 6.21 1.92
C ALA A 16 -27.55 5.21 0.76
N VAL A 17 -28.65 5.18 0.01
CA VAL A 17 -28.76 4.41 -1.24
C VAL A 17 -29.04 5.35 -2.40
N THR A 18 -28.39 5.07 -3.53
CA THR A 18 -28.64 5.75 -4.80
C THR A 18 -29.49 4.86 -5.69
N ASP A 19 -30.57 5.40 -6.24
CA ASP A 19 -31.33 4.69 -7.27
C ASP A 19 -30.55 4.64 -8.61
N ALA A 20 -31.04 3.85 -9.57
CA ALA A 20 -30.44 3.74 -10.90
C ALA A 20 -30.39 5.07 -11.69
N LYS A 21 -31.00 6.14 -11.18
CA LYS A 21 -31.00 7.51 -11.75
C LYS A 21 -30.10 8.45 -10.94
N GLY A 22 -29.33 7.96 -9.98
CA GLY A 22 -28.40 8.73 -9.15
C GLY A 22 -29.06 9.53 -8.03
N ARG A 23 -30.36 9.32 -7.73
CA ARG A 23 -31.04 10.04 -6.64
C ARG A 23 -30.76 9.34 -5.32
N GLY A 24 -30.15 10.06 -4.38
CA GLY A 24 -29.88 9.59 -3.03
C GLY A 24 -31.14 9.57 -2.17
N LYS A 25 -31.38 8.47 -1.47
CA LYS A 25 -32.40 8.34 -0.43
C LYS A 25 -31.74 7.75 0.83
N TRP A 26 -32.12 8.27 1.98
CA TRP A 26 -31.77 7.65 3.26
C TRP A 26 -32.80 6.57 3.59
N LEU A 27 -32.31 5.35 3.83
CA LEU A 27 -33.10 4.26 4.38
C LEU A 27 -32.74 4.08 5.86
N HIS A 28 -33.77 3.92 6.68
CA HIS A 28 -33.61 3.56 8.08
C HIS A 28 -33.38 2.05 8.20
N VAL A 29 -32.40 1.67 9.00
CA VAL A 29 -32.06 0.26 9.26
C VAL A 29 -32.17 0.00 10.75
N ALA A 30 -32.90 -1.05 11.11
CA ALA A 30 -33.01 -1.50 12.50
C ALA A 30 -31.61 -1.94 12.98
N THR A 31 -31.15 -1.40 14.11
CA THR A 31 -29.79 -1.69 14.63
C THR A 31 -29.65 -3.04 15.31
N GLY A 32 -30.74 -3.81 15.44
CA GLY A 32 -30.72 -5.14 16.06
C GLY A 32 -29.78 -6.14 15.37
N ASP A 33 -29.44 -5.90 14.09
CA ASP A 33 -28.58 -6.76 13.27
C ASP A 33 -27.30 -6.04 12.78
N ALA A 34 -26.91 -4.94 13.40
CA ALA A 34 -25.73 -4.18 12.98
C ALA A 34 -24.44 -4.92 13.40
N LEU A 35 -23.88 -5.70 12.47
CA LEU A 35 -22.57 -6.33 12.60
C LEU A 35 -21.47 -5.39 12.12
N THR A 36 -20.38 -5.31 12.86
CA THR A 36 -19.12 -4.74 12.40
C THR A 36 -18.54 -5.58 11.24
N PRO A 37 -17.70 -5.01 10.37
CA PRO A 37 -17.03 -5.78 9.32
C PRO A 37 -16.27 -7.01 9.88
N ALA A 38 -15.67 -6.88 11.07
CA ALA A 38 -15.00 -7.98 11.76
C ALA A 38 -15.98 -9.11 12.12
N GLU A 39 -17.17 -8.78 12.63
CA GLU A 39 -18.22 -9.77 12.96
C GLU A 39 -18.78 -10.44 11.71
N VAL A 40 -18.92 -9.70 10.61
CA VAL A 40 -19.32 -10.29 9.32
C VAL A 40 -18.27 -11.29 8.83
N VAL A 41 -16.98 -10.91 8.85
CA VAL A 41 -15.89 -11.74 8.33
C VAL A 41 -15.61 -12.97 9.19
N THR A 42 -15.70 -12.85 10.52
CA THR A 42 -15.50 -13.98 11.44
C THR A 42 -16.58 -15.06 11.30
N GLY A 43 -17.77 -14.70 10.80
CA GLY A 43 -18.82 -15.64 10.40
C GLY A 43 -18.55 -16.38 9.09
N VAL A 44 -17.56 -15.96 8.30
CA VAL A 44 -17.22 -16.53 6.99
C VAL A 44 -16.09 -17.55 7.11
N ARG A 45 -16.22 -18.66 6.39
CA ARG A 45 -15.17 -19.68 6.24
C ARG A 45 -14.65 -19.66 4.80
N ALA A 46 -13.34 -19.65 4.64
CA ALA A 46 -12.71 -19.89 3.35
C ALA A 46 -12.94 -21.35 2.90
N PRO A 47 -12.79 -21.68 1.60
CA PRO A 47 -12.77 -23.08 1.15
C PRO A 47 -11.80 -23.91 2.00
N GLY A 48 -12.27 -25.01 2.60
CA GLY A 48 -11.48 -25.82 3.53
C GLY A 48 -11.75 -25.56 5.02
N GLY A 49 -12.64 -24.62 5.38
CA GLY A 49 -13.07 -24.40 6.77
C GLY A 49 -12.15 -23.50 7.59
N THR A 50 -11.11 -22.93 6.97
CA THR A 50 -10.19 -21.99 7.61
C THR A 50 -10.94 -20.69 7.97
N PRO A 51 -10.85 -20.23 9.24
CA PRO A 51 -11.46 -18.97 9.64
C PRO A 51 -10.78 -17.80 8.92
N VAL A 52 -11.59 -16.87 8.40
CA VAL A 52 -11.06 -15.66 7.78
C VAL A 52 -10.62 -14.69 8.88
N ARG A 53 -9.43 -14.10 8.72
CA ARG A 53 -8.89 -13.08 9.61
C ARG A 53 -9.25 -11.69 9.07
N TYR A 54 -9.66 -10.78 9.95
CA TYR A 54 -9.98 -9.40 9.60
C TYR A 54 -9.07 -8.44 10.35
N HIS A 55 -8.48 -7.50 9.63
CA HIS A 55 -7.68 -6.40 10.17
C HIS A 55 -8.14 -5.11 9.51
N SER A 56 -8.24 -4.04 10.29
CA SER A 56 -8.61 -2.71 9.83
C SER A 56 -7.58 -1.70 10.31
N PHE A 57 -7.09 -0.88 9.38
CA PHE A 57 -6.22 0.24 9.71
C PHE A 57 -6.96 1.56 9.50
N PRO A 58 -6.84 2.52 10.41
CA PRO A 58 -7.32 3.87 10.16
C PRO A 58 -6.48 4.50 9.04
N THR A 59 -7.11 4.72 7.89
CA THR A 59 -6.43 5.37 6.76
C THR A 59 -6.44 6.88 6.94
N PRO A 60 -5.27 7.55 6.97
CA PRO A 60 -5.23 9.00 7.09
C PRO A 60 -5.68 9.69 5.79
N PRO A 61 -6.19 10.93 5.85
CA PRO A 61 -6.81 11.62 4.70
C PRO A 61 -5.90 11.86 3.50
N ASN A 62 -4.58 11.76 3.70
CA ASN A 62 -3.55 11.94 2.67
C ASN A 62 -2.97 10.61 2.17
N GLY A 63 -3.44 9.47 2.70
CA GLY A 63 -2.95 8.14 2.34
C GLY A 63 -1.48 7.89 2.70
N ILE A 64 -0.90 8.67 3.63
CA ILE A 64 0.48 8.48 4.12
C ILE A 64 0.43 7.56 5.34
N LEU A 65 1.06 6.39 5.26
CA LEU A 65 1.00 5.41 6.36
C LEU A 65 1.83 5.88 7.57
N THR A 66 1.43 5.53 8.79
CA THR A 66 2.31 5.73 9.96
C THR A 66 3.33 4.60 10.06
N THR A 67 4.46 4.83 10.74
CA THR A 67 5.42 3.77 11.08
C THR A 67 4.74 2.60 11.79
N GLU A 68 3.87 2.89 12.76
CA GLU A 68 3.07 1.88 13.48
C GLU A 68 2.22 1.03 12.51
N THR A 69 1.53 1.67 11.56
CA THR A 69 0.73 0.95 10.56
C THR A 69 1.59 0.07 9.65
N ILE A 70 2.80 0.52 9.29
CA ILE A 70 3.76 -0.28 8.52
C ILE A 70 4.18 -1.51 9.34
N ASP A 71 4.59 -1.32 10.59
CA ASP A 71 5.08 -2.39 11.46
C ASP A 71 3.99 -3.42 11.76
N GLU A 72 2.77 -2.96 12.07
CA GLU A 72 1.62 -3.84 12.26
C GLU A 72 1.29 -4.65 10.99
N THR A 73 1.36 -4.01 9.83
CA THR A 73 1.14 -4.69 8.55
C THR A 73 2.19 -5.77 8.31
N LEU A 74 3.47 -5.46 8.51
CA LEU A 74 4.56 -6.43 8.36
C LEU A 74 4.43 -7.57 9.37
N ALA A 75 4.03 -7.28 10.61
CA ALA A 75 3.76 -8.27 11.64
C ALA A 75 2.63 -9.22 11.22
N ILE A 76 1.50 -8.69 10.71
CA ILE A 76 0.38 -9.50 10.21
C ILE A 76 0.84 -10.38 9.07
N LEU A 77 1.51 -9.80 8.06
CA LEU A 77 2.00 -10.55 6.89
C LEU A 77 2.93 -11.69 7.32
N ASN A 78 3.77 -11.50 8.33
CA ASN A 78 4.65 -12.53 8.91
C ASN A 78 3.92 -13.71 9.54
N THR A 79 2.65 -13.55 9.91
CA THR A 79 1.80 -14.65 10.43
C THR A 79 0.97 -15.35 9.35
N LEU A 80 1.03 -14.89 8.09
CA LEU A 80 0.29 -15.49 6.98
C LEU A 80 1.10 -16.61 6.32
N ASP A 81 0.43 -17.66 5.84
CA ASP A 81 1.07 -18.58 4.89
C ASP A 81 1.30 -17.83 3.55
N PRO A 82 2.42 -18.04 2.83
CA PRO A 82 2.61 -17.47 1.49
C PRO A 82 1.48 -17.77 0.50
N GLN A 83 0.71 -18.83 0.70
CA GLN A 83 -0.44 -19.22 -0.11
C GLN A 83 -1.77 -18.65 0.38
N ASP A 84 -1.80 -17.99 1.55
CA ASP A 84 -3.03 -17.40 2.07
C ASP A 84 -3.48 -16.25 1.15
N PRO A 85 -4.73 -16.25 0.67
CA PRO A 85 -5.24 -15.15 -0.14
C PRO A 85 -5.42 -13.90 0.73
N ILE A 86 -4.85 -12.79 0.29
CA ILE A 86 -4.98 -11.48 0.94
C ILE A 86 -5.96 -10.63 0.15
N ILE A 87 -7.01 -10.14 0.81
CA ILE A 87 -7.98 -9.20 0.24
C ILE A 87 -7.77 -7.85 0.90
N ILE A 88 -7.54 -6.82 0.08
CA ILE A 88 -7.34 -5.44 0.54
C ILE A 88 -8.51 -4.62 -0.01
N SER A 89 -9.22 -3.93 0.88
CA SER A 89 -10.41 -3.15 0.53
C SER A 89 -10.37 -1.78 1.20
N THR A 90 -10.83 -0.76 0.49
CA THR A 90 -11.04 0.60 1.01
C THR A 90 -12.42 1.09 0.59
N ASP A 91 -13.02 1.97 1.40
CA ASP A 91 -14.30 2.57 1.05
C ASP A 91 -14.15 3.53 -0.14
N LEU A 92 -15.11 3.49 -1.07
CA LEU A 92 -15.34 4.49 -2.12
C LEU A 92 -14.17 4.81 -3.07
N GLY A 93 -13.36 3.82 -3.45
CA GLY A 93 -12.48 3.95 -4.61
C GLY A 93 -11.23 4.82 -4.40
N ASP A 94 -10.90 5.18 -3.16
CA ASP A 94 -9.56 5.71 -2.86
C ASP A 94 -8.52 4.59 -2.96
N ALA A 95 -8.06 4.37 -4.19
CA ALA A 95 -7.16 3.28 -4.49
C ALA A 95 -5.70 3.54 -4.05
N ALA A 96 -5.36 4.63 -3.34
CA ALA A 96 -3.95 4.89 -2.95
C ALA A 96 -3.52 3.95 -1.81
N PRO A 97 -4.21 3.96 -0.66
CA PRO A 97 -3.84 3.14 0.49
C PRO A 97 -3.96 1.65 0.19
N SER A 98 -5.04 1.22 -0.48
CA SER A 98 -5.19 -0.18 -0.91
C SER A 98 -4.08 -0.63 -1.84
N ALA A 99 -3.65 0.23 -2.76
CA ALA A 99 -2.57 -0.12 -3.68
C ALA A 99 -1.21 -0.13 -2.97
N MET A 100 -0.97 0.75 -1.98
CA MET A 100 0.23 0.67 -1.13
C MET A 100 0.29 -0.64 -0.36
N PHE A 101 -0.77 -1.01 0.36
CA PHE A 101 -0.84 -2.30 1.06
C PHE A 101 -0.68 -3.48 0.09
N GLY A 102 -1.22 -3.37 -1.13
CA GLY A 102 -1.04 -4.38 -2.18
C GLY A 102 0.44 -4.55 -2.57
N VAL A 103 1.15 -3.46 -2.79
CA VAL A 103 2.60 -3.49 -3.09
C VAL A 103 3.38 -4.06 -1.91
N ILE A 104 3.09 -3.63 -0.68
CA ILE A 104 3.73 -4.16 0.55
C ILE A 104 3.55 -5.68 0.66
N ALA A 105 2.31 -6.17 0.49
CA ALA A 105 2.01 -7.59 0.53
C ALA A 105 2.77 -8.37 -0.56
N CYS A 106 2.81 -7.85 -1.79
CA CYS A 106 3.57 -8.47 -2.87
C CYS A 106 5.08 -8.52 -2.59
N MET A 107 5.68 -7.44 -2.07
CA MET A 107 7.10 -7.45 -1.71
C MET A 107 7.39 -8.46 -0.60
N ALA A 108 6.57 -8.47 0.46
CA ALA A 108 6.75 -9.36 1.60
C ALA A 108 6.68 -10.84 1.21
N VAL A 109 5.70 -11.22 0.37
CA VAL A 109 5.56 -12.59 -0.14
C VAL A 109 6.78 -12.99 -0.97
N ARG A 110 7.25 -12.12 -1.87
CA ARG A 110 8.41 -12.41 -2.73
C ARG A 110 9.70 -12.55 -1.93
N VAL A 111 9.98 -11.63 -1.01
CA VAL A 111 11.17 -11.66 -0.16
C VAL A 111 11.15 -12.89 0.75
N ARG A 112 9.99 -13.26 1.29
CA ARG A 112 9.86 -14.51 2.06
C ARG A 112 10.15 -15.73 1.22
N ALA A 113 9.62 -15.82 0.01
CA ALA A 113 9.89 -16.93 -0.91
C ALA A 113 11.38 -17.02 -1.27
N ALA A 114 12.10 -15.89 -1.25
CA ALA A 114 13.54 -15.81 -1.44
C ALA A 114 14.37 -15.98 -0.13
N GLY A 115 13.73 -16.32 1.00
CA GLY A 115 14.41 -16.53 2.28
C GLY A 115 14.93 -15.26 2.94
N GLY A 116 14.21 -14.14 2.80
CA GLY A 116 14.62 -12.85 3.38
C GLY A 116 15.61 -12.07 2.52
N LYS A 117 15.87 -12.53 1.30
CA LYS A 117 16.82 -11.91 0.35
C LYS A 117 16.09 -11.30 -0.82
N LEU A 118 16.81 -10.47 -1.59
CA LEU A 118 16.32 -9.96 -2.87
C LEU A 118 15.95 -11.16 -3.79
N PRO A 119 14.71 -11.21 -4.31
CA PRO A 119 14.29 -12.29 -5.20
C PRO A 119 15.12 -12.33 -6.50
N GLN A 120 15.55 -13.53 -6.92
CA GLN A 120 16.44 -13.67 -8.09
C GLN A 120 15.79 -13.25 -9.41
N ASP A 121 14.47 -13.26 -9.49
CA ASP A 121 13.70 -12.81 -10.66
C ASP A 121 13.67 -11.28 -10.81
N VAL A 122 13.98 -10.55 -9.73
CA VAL A 122 14.13 -9.09 -9.72
C VAL A 122 15.48 -8.66 -10.30
N LEU A 123 16.51 -9.50 -10.16
CA LEU A 123 17.82 -9.25 -10.74
C LEU A 123 17.72 -9.27 -12.27
N PRO A 124 18.40 -8.35 -12.97
CA PRO A 124 18.52 -8.42 -14.41
C PRO A 124 19.18 -9.76 -14.76
N LYS A 125 18.39 -10.71 -15.29
CA LYS A 125 18.94 -11.88 -15.97
C LYS A 125 19.90 -11.33 -17.01
N GLU A 126 21.14 -11.82 -17.01
CA GLU A 126 22.21 -11.44 -17.95
C GLU A 126 21.63 -11.04 -19.31
N PRO A 127 22.15 -9.98 -19.97
CA PRO A 127 21.57 -9.52 -21.23
C PRO A 127 21.51 -10.70 -22.20
N LEU A 128 20.31 -11.23 -22.42
CA LEU A 128 20.08 -12.27 -23.41
C LEU A 128 20.56 -11.70 -24.74
N PRO A 129 21.50 -12.38 -25.43
CA PRO A 129 21.98 -11.88 -26.70
C PRO A 129 20.79 -11.88 -27.66
N ILE A 130 20.52 -10.72 -28.23
CA ILE A 130 19.58 -10.51 -29.35
C ILE A 130 18.11 -10.61 -28.94
N VAL A 131 17.65 -9.71 -28.07
CA VAL A 131 16.66 -8.66 -28.36
C VAL A 131 16.60 -7.91 -27.04
N ALA A 132 17.12 -6.67 -27.03
CA ALA A 132 16.78 -5.73 -25.98
C ALA A 132 15.26 -5.50 -26.06
N LYS A 133 14.48 -6.39 -25.42
CA LYS A 133 13.16 -6.03 -24.92
C LYS A 133 13.45 -4.77 -24.14
N PHE A 134 12.92 -3.67 -24.63
CA PHE A 134 13.02 -2.34 -24.08
C PHE A 134 12.71 -2.42 -22.57
N ALA A 135 13.72 -2.72 -21.76
CA ALA A 135 13.70 -2.48 -20.34
C ALA A 135 13.93 -0.98 -20.30
N PRO A 136 12.88 -0.15 -20.11
CA PRO A 136 13.10 1.27 -20.01
C PRO A 136 14.16 1.48 -18.91
N PRO A 137 15.11 2.40 -19.09
CA PRO A 137 16.07 2.72 -18.04
C PRO A 137 15.27 2.99 -16.75
N ARG A 138 15.51 2.19 -15.71
CA ARG A 138 14.84 2.29 -14.39
C ARG A 138 15.36 3.49 -13.57
N GLU A 139 16.11 4.37 -14.23
CA GLU A 139 16.81 5.57 -13.72
C GLU A 139 15.88 6.76 -13.40
N LEU A 140 14.56 6.60 -13.53
CA LEU A 140 13.64 7.74 -13.59
C LEU A 140 13.44 8.51 -12.27
N LEU A 141 13.75 7.94 -11.10
CA LEU A 141 13.53 8.61 -9.81
C LEU A 141 14.81 8.88 -9.02
N GLU A 142 15.98 8.40 -9.46
CA GLU A 142 17.26 8.68 -8.78
C GLU A 142 17.70 10.14 -8.98
N ASP A 143 17.22 10.79 -10.04
CA ASP A 143 17.37 12.22 -10.26
C ASP A 143 16.58 13.07 -9.22
N VAL A 144 15.68 12.45 -8.46
CA VAL A 144 14.94 13.08 -7.38
C VAL A 144 15.80 13.05 -6.13
N HIS A 145 16.16 14.23 -5.62
CA HIS A 145 17.11 14.38 -4.52
C HIS A 145 16.73 13.56 -3.28
N GLU A 146 15.45 13.52 -2.94
CA GLU A 146 14.91 12.81 -1.78
C GLU A 146 15.07 11.29 -1.90
N VAL A 147 14.85 10.77 -3.11
CA VAL A 147 15.01 9.34 -3.42
C VAL A 147 16.49 8.96 -3.39
N ALA A 148 17.37 9.75 -4.00
CA ALA A 148 18.81 9.55 -3.90
C ALA A 148 19.31 9.61 -2.45
N SER A 149 18.76 10.55 -1.66
CA SER A 149 19.15 10.75 -0.26
C SER A 149 18.81 9.54 0.61
N ILE A 150 17.60 8.98 0.49
CA ILE A 150 17.24 7.79 1.28
C ILE A 150 18.01 6.55 0.81
N ILE A 151 18.25 6.37 -0.49
CA ILE A 151 19.05 5.25 -1.01
C ILE A 151 20.46 5.30 -0.43
N ASN A 152 21.10 6.47 -0.45
CA ASN A 152 22.43 6.65 0.10
C ASN A 152 22.46 6.47 1.63
N ALA A 153 21.43 6.91 2.36
CA ALA A 153 21.32 6.73 3.81
C ALA A 153 21.13 5.26 4.23
N LEU A 154 20.55 4.44 3.35
CA LEU A 154 20.39 3.00 3.53
C LEU A 154 21.68 2.22 3.20
N GLY A 155 22.71 2.86 2.64
CA GLY A 155 23.98 2.24 2.31
C GLY A 155 24.03 1.60 0.91
N GLU A 156 25.25 1.22 0.50
CA GLU A 156 25.56 0.79 -0.87
C GLU A 156 24.90 -0.53 -1.29
N GLU A 157 24.49 -1.36 -0.32
CA GLU A 157 23.88 -2.66 -0.59
C GLU A 157 22.34 -2.60 -0.48
N ILE A 158 21.81 -2.17 0.67
CA ILE A 158 20.37 -2.21 0.96
C ILE A 158 19.61 -1.20 0.11
N GLY A 159 20.11 0.03 -0.02
CA GLY A 159 19.43 1.09 -0.76
C GLY A 159 19.07 0.71 -2.21
N PRO A 160 20.07 0.31 -3.02
CA PRO A 160 19.84 -0.12 -4.40
C PRO A 160 18.96 -1.38 -4.52
N GLN A 161 19.13 -2.36 -3.63
CA GLN A 161 18.31 -3.58 -3.65
C GLN A 161 16.85 -3.31 -3.29
N ALA A 162 16.59 -2.46 -2.29
CA ALA A 162 15.26 -2.05 -1.86
C ALA A 162 14.52 -1.35 -3.00
N LYS A 163 15.20 -0.43 -3.69
CA LYS A 163 14.65 0.24 -4.87
C LYS A 163 14.31 -0.75 -5.97
N LEU A 164 15.23 -1.67 -6.27
CA LEU A 164 15.02 -2.65 -7.33
C LEU A 164 13.80 -3.55 -7.04
N LEU A 165 13.65 -4.00 -5.79
CA LEU A 165 12.49 -4.76 -5.32
C LEU A 165 11.18 -3.97 -5.47
N LEU A 166 11.19 -2.70 -5.05
CA LEU A 166 10.03 -1.82 -5.13
C LEU A 166 9.60 -1.58 -6.58
N ASP A 167 10.54 -1.12 -7.42
CA ASP A 167 10.27 -0.78 -8.82
C ASP A 167 9.73 -1.99 -9.60
N ASP A 168 10.34 -3.16 -9.39
CA ASP A 168 9.91 -4.40 -10.04
C ASP A 168 8.51 -4.86 -9.56
N THR A 169 8.22 -4.69 -8.27
CA THR A 169 6.90 -5.02 -7.71
C THR A 169 5.83 -4.06 -8.21
N MET A 170 6.12 -2.77 -8.31
CA MET A 170 5.21 -1.77 -8.87
C MET A 170 4.93 -2.02 -10.36
N ASP A 171 5.94 -2.43 -11.13
CA ASP A 171 5.80 -2.76 -12.56
C ASP A 171 5.00 -4.06 -12.80
N SER A 172 5.12 -5.04 -11.91
CA SER A 172 4.51 -6.38 -12.07
C SER A 172 3.10 -6.49 -11.46
N ALA A 173 2.90 -5.98 -10.25
CA ALA A 173 1.64 -6.14 -9.50
C ALA A 173 0.66 -5.00 -9.74
N ALA A 174 1.13 -3.78 -9.94
CA ALA A 174 0.35 -2.58 -9.65
C ALA A 174 -0.20 -1.87 -10.91
N ARG A 175 -0.56 -2.67 -11.93
CA ARG A 175 -0.99 -2.25 -13.28
C ARG A 175 -1.67 -0.85 -13.30
N ASN A 176 -1.11 0.05 -14.12
CA ASN A 176 -1.54 1.41 -14.44
C ASN A 176 -1.39 2.49 -13.35
N ARG A 177 -1.75 2.30 -12.07
CA ARG A 177 -1.73 3.42 -11.10
C ARG A 177 -0.32 3.84 -10.69
N PHE A 178 0.54 2.90 -10.33
CA PHE A 178 1.90 3.23 -9.87
C PHE A 178 2.88 3.52 -11.02
N ARG A 179 2.61 2.96 -12.20
CA ARG A 179 3.22 3.42 -13.45
C ARG A 179 2.89 4.90 -13.70
N ASN A 180 1.65 5.30 -13.47
CA ASN A 180 1.23 6.70 -13.54
C ASN A 180 1.76 7.55 -12.37
N LEU A 181 2.07 6.98 -11.19
CA LEU A 181 2.78 7.71 -10.12
C LEU A 181 4.23 8.03 -10.53
N ARG A 182 4.95 7.08 -11.15
CA ARG A 182 6.32 7.31 -11.64
C ARG A 182 6.37 8.35 -12.77
N THR A 183 5.48 8.21 -13.76
CA THR A 183 5.40 9.15 -14.89
C THR A 183 4.79 10.50 -14.47
N GLY A 184 3.73 10.46 -13.66
CA GLY A 184 2.99 11.63 -13.19
C GLY A 184 3.82 12.52 -12.27
N TYR A 185 4.60 11.97 -11.34
CA TYR A 185 5.51 12.79 -10.52
C TYR A 185 6.54 13.53 -11.37
N LEU A 186 7.16 12.86 -12.36
CA LEU A 186 8.14 13.52 -13.23
C LEU A 186 7.52 14.57 -14.16
N GLU A 187 6.30 14.35 -14.64
CA GLU A 187 5.55 15.32 -15.43
C GLU A 187 5.05 16.49 -14.57
N GLU A 188 4.68 16.25 -13.31
CA GLU A 188 4.18 17.24 -12.35
C GLU A 188 5.30 18.09 -11.75
N VAL A 189 6.44 17.50 -11.40
CA VAL A 189 7.67 18.22 -11.00
C VAL A 189 8.16 19.12 -12.13
N LYS A 190 8.12 18.64 -13.38
CA LYS A 190 8.44 19.45 -14.55
C LYS A 190 7.42 20.56 -14.83
N SER A 191 6.18 20.45 -14.34
CA SER A 191 5.12 21.43 -14.57
C SER A 191 4.82 22.36 -13.38
N GLY A 192 5.54 22.22 -12.25
CA GLY A 192 5.49 23.15 -11.12
C GLY A 192 4.22 23.06 -10.26
N GLN A 193 3.51 21.92 -10.27
CA GLN A 193 2.38 21.68 -9.37
C GLN A 193 2.86 21.01 -8.07
N ASP A 194 2.78 21.76 -6.96
CA ASP A 194 3.66 21.56 -5.78
C ASP A 194 3.09 20.66 -4.66
N LYS A 195 1.79 20.33 -4.66
CA LYS A 195 1.15 19.60 -3.53
C LYS A 195 0.83 18.14 -3.78
N VAL A 196 0.33 17.79 -4.96
CA VAL A 196 -0.02 16.40 -5.32
C VAL A 196 1.24 15.57 -5.58
N SER A 197 2.29 16.22 -6.08
CA SER A 197 3.64 15.69 -6.25
C SER A 197 4.28 15.26 -4.93
N ARG A 198 4.15 16.06 -3.86
CA ARG A 198 4.75 15.77 -2.54
C ARG A 198 4.16 14.56 -1.84
N ILE A 199 2.83 14.40 -1.84
CA ILE A 199 2.18 13.21 -1.22
C ILE A 199 2.59 11.93 -1.95
N THR A 200 2.60 11.97 -3.29
CA THR A 200 3.05 10.89 -4.15
C THR A 200 4.49 10.48 -3.85
N LEU A 201 5.39 11.46 -3.75
CA LEU A 201 6.79 11.23 -3.41
C LEU A 201 6.92 10.57 -2.04
N VAL A 202 6.21 11.09 -1.03
CA VAL A 202 6.24 10.52 0.32
C VAL A 202 5.74 9.08 0.32
N GLN A 203 4.66 8.76 -0.40
CA GLN A 203 4.17 7.38 -0.54
C GLN A 203 5.21 6.46 -1.20
N TYR A 204 5.92 6.94 -2.22
CA TYR A 204 7.03 6.19 -2.82
C TYR A 204 8.17 5.94 -1.83
N LEU A 205 8.61 6.98 -1.11
CA LEU A 205 9.65 6.88 -0.09
C LEU A 205 9.25 5.93 1.05
N GLN A 206 7.97 5.88 1.42
CA GLN A 206 7.44 4.91 2.38
C GLN A 206 7.52 3.48 1.86
N LEU A 207 7.13 3.24 0.61
CA LEU A 207 7.25 1.91 0.02
C LEU A 207 8.71 1.49 -0.12
N LEU A 208 9.63 2.43 -0.40
CA LEU A 208 11.07 2.18 -0.45
C LEU A 208 11.62 1.82 0.93
N THR A 209 11.15 2.51 1.96
CA THR A 209 11.46 2.20 3.36
C THR A 209 11.00 0.80 3.72
N VAL A 210 9.77 0.41 3.34
CA VAL A 210 9.27 -0.95 3.56
C VAL A 210 10.08 -1.99 2.81
N ALA A 211 10.44 -1.73 1.56
CA ALA A 211 11.29 -2.61 0.78
C ALA A 211 12.64 -2.84 1.47
N ALA A 212 13.24 -1.78 2.03
CA ALA A 212 14.47 -1.86 2.80
C ALA A 212 14.30 -2.71 4.07
N ILE A 213 13.27 -2.46 4.89
CA ILE A 213 12.98 -3.26 6.10
C ILE A 213 12.88 -4.75 5.79
N LEU A 214 12.24 -5.11 4.66
CA LEU A 214 12.04 -6.50 4.26
C LEU A 214 13.34 -7.23 3.94
N ILE A 215 14.34 -6.53 3.37
CA ILE A 215 15.62 -7.13 2.94
C ILE A 215 16.76 -6.88 3.94
N SER A 216 16.57 -5.95 4.88
CA SER A 216 17.54 -5.66 5.94
C SER A 216 17.72 -6.87 6.86
N PRO A 217 18.96 -7.13 7.32
CA PRO A 217 19.19 -8.09 8.39
C PRO A 217 18.49 -7.62 9.68
N GLU A 218 18.24 -8.55 10.61
CA GLU A 218 17.45 -8.28 11.82
C GLU A 218 18.05 -7.13 12.65
N GLU A 219 19.38 -7.03 12.72
CA GLU A 219 20.06 -5.99 13.49
C GLU A 219 19.91 -4.57 12.88
N GLU A 220 19.48 -4.47 11.62
CA GLU A 220 19.41 -3.21 10.87
C GLU A 220 17.98 -2.80 10.52
N LYS A 221 16.95 -3.51 10.98
CA LYS A 221 15.54 -3.24 10.64
C LYS A 221 15.02 -1.88 11.10
N ASP A 222 15.64 -1.27 12.10
CA ASP A 222 15.29 0.07 12.58
C ASP A 222 15.89 1.19 11.72
N GLN A 223 16.98 0.93 10.98
CA GLN A 223 17.68 1.93 10.17
C GLN A 223 16.80 2.55 9.08
N PRO A 224 15.98 1.79 8.32
CA PRO A 224 15.13 2.38 7.29
C PRO A 224 14.11 3.38 7.83
N HIS A 225 13.47 3.08 8.97
CA HIS A 225 12.53 4.00 9.62
C HIS A 225 13.23 5.30 10.04
N GLN A 226 14.44 5.19 10.59
CA GLN A 226 15.24 6.33 10.98
C GLN A 226 15.65 7.18 9.76
N ALA A 227 16.12 6.56 8.68
CA ALA A 227 16.50 7.24 7.45
C ALA A 227 15.33 8.01 6.82
N PHE A 228 14.14 7.41 6.80
CA PHE A 228 12.92 8.09 6.37
C PHE A 228 12.55 9.26 7.29
N ALA A 229 12.60 9.06 8.61
CA ALA A 229 12.26 10.10 9.57
C ALA A 229 13.22 11.31 9.53
N ASP A 230 14.52 11.07 9.31
CA ASP A 230 15.53 12.12 9.13
C ASP A 230 15.29 12.90 7.84
N LEU A 231 14.96 12.20 6.74
CA LEU A 231 14.60 12.83 5.47
C LEU A 231 13.37 13.72 5.60
N MET A 232 12.29 13.25 6.23
CA MET A 232 11.07 14.03 6.43
C MET A 232 11.28 15.27 7.32
N ARG A 233 12.20 15.19 8.30
CA ARG A 233 12.63 16.36 9.10
C ARG A 233 13.44 17.37 8.29
N GLY A 234 14.12 16.93 7.24
CA GLY A 234 14.91 17.75 6.32
C GLY A 234 14.09 18.61 5.34
N GLY A 235 12.77 18.40 5.24
CA GLY A 235 11.86 19.31 4.53
C GLY A 235 11.22 18.79 3.24
N VAL A 236 11.20 17.47 2.99
CA VAL A 236 10.52 16.81 1.85
C VAL A 236 9.07 17.18 1.72
#